data_AF-A0A1Y4SJQ6-F1
#
_entry.id   AF-A0A1Y4SJQ6-F1
#
_cell.length_a   1.000
_cell.length_b   1.000
_cell.length_c   1.000
_cell.angle_alpha   90.00
_cell.angle_beta   90.00
_cell.angle_gamma   90.00
#
_symmetry.space_group_name_H-M   'P 1'
#
loop_
_entity.id
_entity.type
_entity.pdbx_description
1 polymer ?
#
loop_
_entity_poly.entity_id
_entity_poly.type
_entity_poly.pdbx_seq_one_letter_code
_entity_poly.pdbx_strand_id
1 'polypeptide(L)' 'MKKDHVLKDFFSYPMRFADFMNALFFDGHAIIHPCDLHPLDSREIFIGDFLSKERTHDVIMMWERKDFQAI' A
#
# COMPACT_ATOMS: atom_id res chain seq x y z
N MET A 1 -7.57 13.00 14.19
CA MET A 1 -7.86 11.70 14.85
C MET A 1 -9.04 10.92 14.25
N LYS A 2 -10.29 11.41 14.13
CA LYS A 2 -11.36 10.58 13.49
C LYS A 2 -11.20 10.37 11.98
N LYS A 3 -10.74 11.39 11.24
CA LYS A 3 -10.54 11.31 9.77
C LYS A 3 -9.49 10.27 9.39
N ASP A 4 -8.44 10.17 10.19
CA ASP A 4 -7.32 9.26 9.97
C ASP A 4 -7.77 7.80 10.04
N HIS A 5 -8.70 7.47 10.94
CA HIS A 5 -9.32 6.15 11.03
C HIS A 5 -10.19 5.81 9.82
N VAL A 6 -10.99 6.76 9.32
CA VAL A 6 -11.86 6.50 8.15
C VAL A 6 -11.03 6.27 6.88
N LEU A 7 -9.99 7.07 6.66
CA LEU A 7 -9.07 6.87 5.53
C LEU A 7 -8.32 5.55 5.66
N LYS A 8 -7.89 5.21 6.87
CA LYS A 8 -7.23 3.94 7.16
C LYS A 8 -8.13 2.74 6.84
N ASP A 9 -9.37 2.77 7.29
CA ASP A 9 -10.35 1.72 7.01
C ASP A 9 -10.74 1.67 5.54
N PHE A 10 -10.69 2.80 4.82
CA PHE A 10 -10.94 2.81 3.40
C PHE A 10 -9.80 2.14 2.62
N PHE A 11 -8.56 2.50 2.92
CA PHE A 11 -7.37 2.02 2.22
C PHE A 11 -6.89 0.64 2.66
N SER A 12 -7.37 0.12 3.79
CA SER A 12 -7.05 -1.25 4.25
C SER A 12 -7.60 -2.36 3.34
N TYR A 13 -8.51 -2.02 2.41
CA TYR A 13 -9.02 -2.94 1.40
C TYR A 13 -8.16 -2.86 0.13
N PRO A 14 -7.50 -3.96 -0.29
CA PRO A 14 -6.63 -3.99 -1.47
C PRO A 14 -7.29 -3.44 -2.75
N MET A 15 -8.58 -3.73 -2.96
CA MET A 15 -9.31 -3.26 -4.13
C MET A 15 -9.39 -1.73 -4.18
N ARG A 16 -9.78 -1.11 -3.05
CA ARG A 16 -9.93 0.35 -2.96
C ARG A 16 -8.59 1.06 -3.08
N PHE A 17 -7.54 0.46 -2.52
CA PHE A 17 -6.18 0.96 -2.65
C PHE A 17 -5.72 0.90 -4.10
N ALA A 18 -5.86 -0.25 -4.77
CA ALA A 18 -5.48 -0.42 -6.17
C ALA A 18 -6.22 0.57 -7.08
N ASP A 19 -7.54 0.69 -6.95
CA ASP A 19 -8.35 1.61 -7.76
C ASP A 19 -7.90 3.06 -7.59
N PHE A 20 -7.66 3.48 -6.34
CA PHE A 20 -7.20 4.83 -6.04
C PHE A 20 -5.81 5.11 -6.62
N MET A 21 -4.87 4.19 -6.46
CA MET A 21 -3.51 4.35 -6.96
C MET A 21 -3.45 4.32 -8.50
N ASN A 22 -4.24 3.44 -9.13
CA ASN A 22 -4.41 3.40 -10.58
C ASN A 22 -4.99 4.71 -11.12
N ALA A 23 -6.00 5.27 -10.46
CA ALA A 23 -6.55 6.57 -10.84
C ALA A 23 -5.54 7.72 -10.64
N LEU A 24 -4.76 7.69 -9.56
CA LEU A 24 -3.87 8.79 -9.18
C LEU A 24 -2.55 8.80 -9.98
N PHE A 25 -1.97 7.64 -10.28
CA PHE A 25 -0.62 7.52 -10.84
C PHE A 25 -0.56 6.87 -12.22
N PHE A 26 -1.63 6.19 -12.65
CA PHE A 26 -1.65 5.44 -13.90
C PHE A 26 -2.81 5.86 -14.81
N ASP A 27 -3.31 7.10 -14.67
CA ASP A 27 -4.41 7.66 -15.48
C ASP A 27 -5.67 6.77 -15.54
N GLY A 28 -5.91 5.97 -14.49
CA GLY A 28 -7.02 5.02 -14.41
C GLY A 28 -6.77 3.67 -15.09
N HIS A 29 -5.57 3.44 -15.66
CA HIS A 29 -5.19 2.12 -16.16
C HIS A 29 -4.99 1.13 -15.00
N ALA A 30 -5.54 -0.07 -15.15
CA ALA A 30 -5.47 -1.14 -14.15
C ALA A 30 -4.09 -1.82 -14.12
N ILE A 31 -3.07 -1.11 -13.62
CA ILE A 31 -1.68 -1.58 -13.52
C ILE A 31 -1.43 -2.33 -12.22
N ILE A 32 -1.90 -1.80 -11.10
CA ILE A 32 -1.86 -2.47 -9.79
C ILE A 32 -3.10 -3.36 -9.69
N HIS A 33 -2.91 -4.68 -9.54
CA HIS A 33 -4.01 -5.59 -9.27
C HIS A 33 -4.20 -5.82 -7.76
N PRO A 34 -5.44 -5.87 -7.25
CA PRO A 34 -5.71 -6.11 -5.84
C PRO A 34 -5.13 -7.42 -5.31
N CYS A 35 -5.01 -8.45 -6.16
CA CYS A 35 -4.46 -9.76 -5.80
C CYS A 35 -2.94 -9.72 -5.56
N ASP A 36 -2.26 -8.70 -6.07
CA ASP A 36 -0.82 -8.49 -5.91
C ASP A 36 -0.52 -7.59 -4.69
N LEU A 37 -1.55 -7.15 -3.98
CA LEU A 37 -1.44 -6.27 -2.83
C LEU A 37 -1.65 -7.05 -1.53
N HIS A 38 -0.71 -6.88 -0.62
CA HIS A 38 -0.78 -7.42 0.73
C HIS A 38 -0.64 -6.30 1.76
N PRO A 39 -1.53 -6.24 2.78
CA PRO A 39 -1.38 -5.27 3.85
C PRO A 39 -0.11 -5.58 4.63
N LEU A 40 0.77 -4.60 4.75
CA LEU A 40 1.99 -4.72 5.55
C LEU A 40 1.69 -4.30 6.99
N ASP A 41 2.09 -5.11 7.98
CA ASP A 41 2.01 -4.66 9.38
C ASP A 41 3.02 -3.52 9.57
N SER A 42 2.53 -2.33 9.91
CA SER A 42 3.37 -1.14 10.04
C SER A 42 4.39 -1.21 11.17
N ARG A 43 4.34 -2.27 11.98
CA ARG A 43 5.34 -2.62 13.00
C ARG A 43 6.68 -3.08 12.42
N GLU A 44 6.72 -3.54 11.17
CA GLU A 44 7.90 -4.20 10.57
C GLU A 44 8.42 -3.48 9.32
N ILE A 45 8.10 -2.20 9.12
CA ILE A 45 8.54 -1.48 7.92
C ILE A 45 10.00 -1.05 8.08
N PHE A 46 10.89 -1.86 7.52
CA PHE A 46 12.30 -1.54 7.39
C PHE A 46 12.51 -0.61 6.19
N ILE A 47 12.72 0.69 6.44
CA ILE A 47 13.18 1.64 5.41
C ILE A 47 14.71 1.80 5.58
N GLY A 48 15.48 0.88 4.99
CA GLY A 48 16.96 0.86 5.10
C GLY A 48 17.47 0.55 6.52
N ASP A 49 18.61 1.15 6.91
CA ASP A 49 19.25 0.96 8.23
C ASP A 49 18.57 1.72 9.39
N PHE A 50 17.51 2.49 9.11
CA PHE A 50 16.82 3.28 10.13
C PHE A 50 15.58 2.55 10.64
N LEU A 51 15.65 2.09 11.90
CA LEU A 51 14.48 1.71 12.69
C LEU A 51 13.69 2.97 13.04
N SER A 52 12.82 3.40 12.14
CA SER A 52 11.74 4.33 12.49
C SER A 52 10.75 3.57 13.37
N LYS A 53 10.93 3.63 14.70
CA LYS A 53 9.96 3.15 15.70
C LYS A 53 8.73 4.06 15.80
N GLU A 54 8.57 5.02 14.90
CA GLU A 54 7.30 5.71 14.79
C GLU A 54 6.31 4.71 14.19
N ARG A 55 5.32 4.30 14.99
CA ARG A 55 4.11 3.68 14.47
C ARG A 55 3.55 4.63 13.41
N THR A 56 3.94 4.44 12.16
CA THR A 56 3.27 5.07 11.05
C THR A 56 1.85 4.52 11.11
N HIS A 57 0.91 5.41 11.42
CA HIS A 57 -0.51 5.07 11.45
C HIS A 57 -1.05 4.83 10.04
N ASP A 58 -0.18 5.03 9.05
CA ASP A 58 -0.40 4.92 7.62
C ASP A 58 -0.77 3.50 7.19
N VAL A 59 -1.58 3.43 6.13
CA VAL A 59 -1.86 2.17 5.44
C VAL A 59 -0.77 1.96 4.41
N ILE A 60 -0.04 0.87 4.55
CA ILE A 60 1.02 0.50 3.61
C ILE A 60 0.64 -0.85 3.00
N MET A 61 0.50 -0.84 1.68
CA MET A 61 0.24 -2.04 0.88
C MET A 61 1.51 -2.41 0.15
N MET A 62 2.00 -3.62 0.41
CA MET A 62 3.10 -4.21 -0.33
C MET A 62 2.57 -4.70 -1.67
N TRP A 63 3.23 -4.28 -2.76
CA TRP A 63 2.87 -4.67 -4.12
C TRP A 63 3.88 -5.68 -4.66
N GLU A 64 3.53 -6.95 -4.63
CA GLU A 64 4.36 -8.04 -5.13
C GLU A 64 3.93 -8.43 -6.54
N ARG A 65 4.52 -7.79 -7.55
CA ARG A 65 4.35 -8.22 -8.94
C ARG A 65 5.09 -9.54 -9.15
N LYS A 66 4.37 -10.57 -9.62
CA LYS A 66 4.95 -11.88 -9.95
C LYS A 66 5.93 -11.88 -11.13
N ASP A 67 6.03 -10.77 -11.88
CA ASP A 67 6.64 -10.78 -13.22
C ASP A 67 7.94 -9.97 -13.37
N PHE A 68 8.58 -9.54 -12.27
CA PHE A 68 9.94 -8.98 -12.38
C PHE A 68 11.00 -10.07 -12.16
N GLN A 69 11.11 -10.99 -13.12
CA GLN A 69 12.43 -11.54 -13.43
C GLN A 69 13.21 -10.40 -14.11
N ALA A 70 14.23 -9.89 -13.40
CA ALA A 70 15.16 -8.93 -13.97
C ALA A 70 15.74 -9.49 -15.28
N ILE A 71 15.64 -8.70 -16.35
CA ILE A 71 16.42 -8.91 -17.58
C ILE A 71 17.84 -8.42 -17.33
#